data_AF-A0A967B548-F1
#
_entry.id   AF-A0A967B548-F1
#
_cell.length_a   1.000
_cell.length_b   1.000
_cell.length_c   1.000
_cell.angle_alpha   90.00
_cell.angle_beta   90.00
_cell.angle_gamma   90.00
#
_symmetry.space_group_name_H-M   'P 1'
#
loop_
_entity.id
_entity.type
_entity.pdbx_description
1 polymer ?
#
loop_
_entity_poly.entity_id
_entity_poly.type
_entity_poly.pdbx_seq_one_letter_code
_entity_poly.pdbx_strand_id
1 'polypeptide(L)' 'DNRHHLVCRACGAIRDVPCATGHAPCLTASDDHGFVIDEAEVIYWGLCPDCSTRRDTGKDHDD' A
#
# COMPACT_ATOMS: atom_id res chain seq x y z
N ASP A 1 -14.91 -8.04 2.46
CA ASP A 1 -13.74 -8.22 1.59
C ASP A 1 -12.59 -7.51 2.28
N ASN A 2 -11.49 -8.18 2.62
CA ASN A 2 -10.48 -7.63 3.55
C ASN A 2 -9.09 -7.66 2.91
N ARG A 3 -8.96 -7.04 1.74
CA ARG A 3 -7.70 -6.89 1.03
C ARG A 3 -7.45 -5.41 0.77
N HIS A 4 -6.18 -5.03 0.81
CA HIS A 4 -5.68 -3.68 0.57
C HIS A 4 -4.90 -3.65 -0.72
N HIS A 5 -4.84 -2.50 -1.35
CA HIS A 5 -4.10 -2.33 -2.59
C HIS A 5 -2.69 -1.79 -2.30
N LEU A 6 -1.66 -2.48 -2.76
CA LEU A 6 -0.29 -1.95 -2.85
C LEU A 6 -0.01 -1.53 -4.28
N VAL A 7 0.25 -0.23 -4.47
CA VAL A 7 0.44 0.40 -5.77
C VAL A 7 1.89 0.85 -5.95
N CYS A 8 2.50 0.45 -7.07
CA CYS A 8 3.82 0.91 -7.47
C CYS A 8 3.73 2.32 -8.06
N ARG A 9 4.45 3.28 -7.46
CA ARG A 9 4.49 4.68 -7.92
C ARG A 9 5.18 4.89 -9.26
N ALA A 10 5.99 3.94 -9.72
CA ALA A 10 6.76 4.08 -10.95
C ALA A 10 6.03 3.52 -12.18
N CYS A 11 5.41 2.34 -12.06
CA CYS A 11 4.78 1.65 -13.19
C CYS A 11 3.27 1.42 -13.01
N GLY A 12 2.68 1.80 -11.88
CA GLY A 12 1.26 1.61 -11.60
C GLY A 12 0.85 0.16 -11.29
N ALA A 13 1.78 -0.79 -11.22
CA ALA A 13 1.46 -2.17 -10.86
C ALA A 13 0.77 -2.25 -9.49
N ILE A 14 -0.30 -3.05 -9.41
CA ILE A 14 -1.11 -3.26 -8.20
C ILE A 14 -0.96 -4.69 -7.71
N ARG A 15 -0.88 -4.87 -6.38
CA ARG A 15 -0.95 -6.16 -5.70
C ARG A 15 -1.90 -6.07 -4.52
N ASP A 16 -2.68 -7.13 -4.31
CA ASP A 16 -3.52 -7.26 -3.13
C ASP A 16 -2.68 -7.69 -1.93
N VAL A 17 -2.93 -7.06 -0.79
CA VAL A 17 -2.31 -7.36 0.50
C VAL A 17 -3.42 -7.72 1.48
N PRO A 18 -3.35 -8.86 2.18
CA PRO A 18 -4.34 -9.19 3.20
C PRO A 18 -4.40 -8.11 4.29
N CYS A 19 -5.61 -7.90 4.81
CA CYS A 19 -5.84 -7.11 6.00
C CYS A 19 -4.98 -7.58 7.18
N ALA A 20 -4.35 -6.64 7.90
CA ALA A 20 -3.43 -6.97 8.99
C ALA A 20 -4.12 -7.72 10.15
N THR A 21 -5.41 -7.46 10.37
CA THR A 21 -6.23 -8.09 11.43
C THR A 21 -7.01 -9.30 10.94
N GLY A 22 -7.04 -9.57 9.63
CA GLY A 22 -7.83 -10.65 9.01
C GLY A 22 -9.33 -10.39 8.91
N HIS A 23 -9.86 -9.35 9.56
CA HIS A 23 -11.27 -8.95 9.52
C HIS A 23 -11.44 -7.42 9.43
N ALA A 24 -12.55 -6.96 8.85
CA ALA A 24 -12.87 -5.53 8.83
C ALA A 24 -13.33 -5.00 10.21
N PRO A 25 -13.19 -3.69 10.48
CA PRO A 25 -12.38 -2.74 9.72
C PRO A 25 -10.89 -3.05 9.89
N CYS A 26 -10.13 -2.91 8.81
CA CYS A 26 -8.72 -3.30 8.79
C CYS A 26 -7.79 -2.32 9.49
N LEU A 27 -8.28 -1.12 9.75
CA LEU A 27 -7.61 -0.08 10.52
C LEU A 27 -8.61 0.49 11.52
N THR A 28 -8.15 0.69 12.76
CA THR A 28 -8.92 1.34 13.81
C THR A 28 -8.61 2.83 13.79
N ALA A 29 -9.65 3.68 13.75
CA ALA A 29 -9.49 5.12 13.92
C ALA A 29 -8.98 5.40 15.35
N SER A 30 -7.99 6.28 15.49
CA SER A 30 -7.49 6.67 16.82
C SER A 30 -8.47 7.53 17.61
N ASP A 31 -9.37 8.24 16.90
CA ASP A 31 -10.53 8.94 17.44
C ASP A 31 -11.62 8.84 16.37
N ASP A 32 -12.81 8.34 16.73
CA ASP A 32 -13.94 8.16 15.82
C ASP A 32 -14.94 9.32 15.89
N HIS A 33 -14.75 10.27 16.82
CA HIS A 33 -15.65 11.39 17.07
C HIS A 33 -17.14 10.98 17.19
N GLY A 34 -17.41 9.77 17.71
CA GLY A 34 -18.75 9.24 17.90
C GLY A 34 -19.41 8.67 16.65
N PHE A 35 -18.67 8.47 15.56
CA PHE A 35 -19.17 7.79 14.37
C PHE A 35 -19.19 6.27 14.56
N VAL A 36 -20.21 5.61 14.02
CA VAL A 36 -20.20 4.15 13.81
C VAL A 36 -19.47 3.90 12.50
N ILE A 37 -18.29 3.26 12.57
CA ILE A 37 -17.43 3.01 11.40
C ILE A 37 -17.71 1.61 10.87
N ASP A 38 -18.25 1.54 9.65
CA ASP A 38 -18.54 0.28 8.97
C ASP A 38 -17.32 -0.30 8.23
N GLU A 39 -16.44 0.56 7.72
CA GLU A 39 -15.29 0.15 6.89
C GLU A 39 -14.11 1.14 6.97
N ALA A 40 -12.90 0.61 6.81
CA ALA A 40 -11.68 1.39 6.62
C ALA A 40 -10.84 0.77 5.50
N GLU A 41 -10.57 1.54 4.44
CA GLU A 41 -9.74 1.13 3.31
C GLU A 41 -8.32 1.68 3.42
N VAL A 42 -7.32 0.83 3.14
CA VAL A 42 -5.90 1.20 3.10
C VAL A 42 -5.35 0.98 1.70
N ILE A 43 -4.63 1.98 1.20
CA ILE A 43 -3.84 1.89 -0.03
C ILE A 43 -2.38 2.16 0.31
N TYR A 44 -1.51 1.19 0.06
CA TYR A 44 -0.07 1.33 0.23
C TYR A 44 0.56 1.85 -1.07
N TRP A 45 1.48 2.80 -0.96
CA TRP A 45 2.21 3.35 -2.10
C TRP A 45 3.71 3.10 -1.99
N GLY A 46 4.26 2.35 -2.92
CA GLY A 46 5.65 1.87 -2.86
C GLY A 46 6.29 1.73 -4.24
N LEU A 47 7.27 0.83 -4.33
CA LEU A 47 7.85 0.37 -5.59
C LEU A 47 7.72 -1.14 -5.67
N CYS A 48 7.43 -1.65 -6.86
CA CYS A 48 7.57 -3.08 -7.11
C CYS A 48 9.06 -3.46 -7.20
N PRO A 49 9.42 -4.75 -7.04
CA PRO A 49 10.81 -5.21 -7.10
C PRO A 49 11.55 -4.79 -8.39
N ASP A 50 10.87 -4.80 -9.54
CA ASP A 50 11.45 -4.38 -10.82
C ASP A 50 11.77 -2.88 -10.85
N CYS A 51 10.95 -2.06 -10.20
CA CYS A 51 11.12 -0.61 -10.19
C CYS A 51 12.07 -0.12 -9.10
N SER A 52 12.21 -0.85 -7.98
CA SER A 52 13.23 -0.53 -6.99
C SER A 52 14.62 -0.84 -7.52
N THR A 53 14.81 -2.03 -8.10
CA THR A 53 16.10 -2.44 -8.67
C THR A 53 16.58 -1.56 -9.82
N ARG A 54 15.67 -1.08 -10.69
CA ARG A 54 16.01 -0.12 -11.76
C ARG A 54 16.52 1.24 -11.24
N ARG A 55 16.08 1.68 -10.07
CA ARG A 55 16.63 2.92 -9.46
C ARG A 55 18.03 2.69 -8.94
N ASP A 56 18.28 1.52 -8.36
CA ASP A 56 19.59 1.19 -7.80
C ASP A 56 20.65 1.08 -8.91
N THR A 57 20.28 0.57 -10.09
CA THR A 57 21.18 0.47 -11.25
C THR A 57 21.31 1.76 -12.08
N GLY A 58 20.48 2.76 -11.82
CA GLY A 58 20.45 4.03 -12.57
C GLY A 58 21.41 5.09 -12.04
N LYS A 59 22.21 4.80 -11.01
CA LYS A 59 23.16 5.74 -10.40
C LYS A 59 24.60 5.61 -10.93
N ASP A 60 24.90 4.57 -11.72
CA ASP A 60 26.28 4.24 -12.13
C ASP A 60 26.57 4.50 -13.62
N HIS A 61 25.87 5.43 -14.27
CA HIS A 61 26.20 5.80 -15.66
C HIS A 61 26.09 7.31 -15.93
N ASP A 62 27.00 8.08 -15.31
CA ASP A 62 27.43 9.40 -15.77
C ASP A 62 28.83 9.68 -15.19
N ASP A 63 29.88 9.25 -15.90
CA ASP A 63 31.15 9.98 -16.21
C ASP A 63 32.04 9.13 -17.14
#